data_AF-A0A7X8X9S4-F1
#
_entry.id   AF-A0A7X8X9S4-F1
#
_cell.length_a   1.000
_cell.length_b   1.000
_cell.length_c   1.000
_cell.angle_alpha   90.00
_cell.angle_beta   90.00
_cell.angle_gamma   90.00
#
_symmetry.space_group_name_H-M   'P 1'
#
loop_
_entity.id
_entity.type
_entity.pdbx_description
1 polymer ?
#
loop_
_entity_poly.entity_id
_entity_poly.type
_entity_poly.pdbx_seq_one_letter_code
_entity_poly.pdbx_strand_id
1 'polypeptide(L)' 'VLGSAIICADDGYDLIRSTVFCFASAVGFGLALLLFSSIREKLELAKVPQCLEGTPIALITAGLLAMAFLGFAGLGG' A
#
# COMPACT_ATOMS: atom_id res chain seq x y z
N VAL A 1 3.55 0.32 -10.56
CA VAL A 1 3.70 -0.35 -11.88
C VAL A 1 5.01 0.01 -12.56
N LEU A 2 5.37 1.30 -12.71
CA LEU A 2 6.66 1.67 -13.31
C LEU A 2 7.87 1.24 -12.43
N GLY A 3 7.79 1.45 -11.12
CA GLY A 3 8.84 1.02 -10.19
C GLY A 3 9.10 -0.49 -10.17
N SER A 4 8.06 -1.31 -10.24
CA SER A 4 8.23 -2.78 -10.31
C SER A 4 8.89 -3.21 -11.62
N ALA A 5 8.65 -2.52 -12.73
CA ALA A 5 9.32 -2.78 -14.00
C ALA A 5 10.81 -2.40 -13.96
N ILE A 6 11.16 -1.29 -13.30
CA ILE A 6 12.55 -0.87 -13.11
C ILE A 6 13.31 -1.87 -12.25
N ILE A 7 12.74 -2.32 -11.13
CA ILE A 7 13.38 -3.32 -10.25
C ILE A 7 13.66 -4.63 -11.00
N CYS A 8 12.68 -5.14 -11.75
CA CYS A 8 12.90 -6.36 -12.54
C CYS A 8 14.00 -6.19 -13.62
N ALA A 9 14.15 -4.99 -14.18
CA ALA A 9 15.17 -4.69 -15.17
C ALA A 9 16.57 -4.54 -14.55
N ASP A 10 16.66 -3.95 -13.35
CA ASP A 10 17.93 -3.78 -12.61
C ASP A 10 18.44 -5.12 -12.07
N ASP A 11 17.55 -5.96 -11.52
CA ASP A 11 17.87 -7.28 -10.97
C ASP A 11 18.04 -8.38 -12.05
N GLY A 12 17.82 -8.07 -13.33
CA GLY A 12 18.00 -9.01 -14.45
C GLY A 12 17.10 -10.25 -14.37
N TYR A 13 15.85 -10.11 -13.89
CA TYR A 13 14.93 -11.23 -13.72
C TYR A 13 14.46 -11.84 -15.05
N ASP A 14 14.52 -13.17 -15.13
CA ASP A 14 13.92 -13.93 -16.23
C ASP A 14 12.38 -13.76 -16.29
N LEU A 15 11.76 -14.08 -17.44
CA LEU A 15 10.32 -13.88 -17.69
C LEU A 15 9.44 -14.44 -16.57
N ILE A 16 9.77 -15.64 -16.07
CA ILE A 16 8.98 -16.30 -15.01
C ILE A 16 9.11 -15.56 -13.68
N ARG A 17 10.34 -15.16 -13.28
CA ARG A 17 10.57 -14.42 -12.03
C ARG A 17 9.93 -13.04 -12.07
N SER A 18 10.09 -12.32 -13.18
CA SER A 18 9.49 -11.00 -13.39
C SER A 18 7.96 -11.04 -13.29
N THR A 19 7.33 -12.07 -13.86
CA THR A 19 5.86 -12.23 -13.81
C THR A 19 5.38 -12.49 -12.39
N VAL A 20 6.02 -13.41 -11.66
CA VAL A 20 5.66 -13.73 -10.28
C VAL A 20 5.89 -12.53 -9.35
N PHE A 21 7.01 -11.81 -9.51
CA PHE A 21 7.31 -10.61 -8.73
C PHE A 21 6.30 -9.48 -8.97
N CYS A 22 5.99 -9.18 -10.23
CA CYS A 22 4.98 -8.18 -10.57
C CYS A 22 3.58 -8.59 -10.09
N PHE A 23 3.23 -9.87 -10.19
CA PHE A 23 1.95 -10.37 -9.71
C PHE A 23 1.83 -10.23 -8.18
N ALA A 24 2.83 -10.68 -7.43
CA ALA A 24 2.86 -10.53 -5.97
C ALA A 24 2.82 -9.05 -5.55
N SER A 25 3.57 -8.18 -6.24
CA SER A 25 3.55 -6.73 -6.03
C SER A 25 2.17 -6.12 -6.26
N ALA A 26 1.46 -6.56 -7.32
CA ALA A 26 0.12 -6.08 -7.64
C ALA A 26 -0.90 -6.53 -6.59
N VAL A 27 -0.82 -7.79 -6.13
CA VAL A 27 -1.67 -8.32 -5.05
C VAL A 27 -1.45 -7.54 -3.75
N GLY A 28 -0.18 -7.30 -3.37
CA GLY A 28 0.15 -6.53 -2.17
C GLY A 28 -0.37 -5.09 -2.23
N PHE A 29 -0.23 -4.43 -3.39
CA PHE A 29 -0.79 -3.10 -3.60
C PHE A 29 -2.32 -3.09 -3.54
N GLY A 30 -2.98 -4.09 -4.13
CA GLY A 30 -4.43 -4.26 -4.05
C GLY A 30 -4.91 -4.40 -2.60
N LEU A 31 -4.19 -5.19 -1.79
CA LEU A 31 -4.48 -5.34 -0.36
C LEU A 31 -4.33 -4.02 0.40
N ALA A 32 -3.30 -3.24 0.11
CA ALA A 32 -3.12 -1.90 0.69
C ALA A 32 -4.28 -0.95 0.34
N LEU A 33 -4.76 -0.96 -0.91
CA LEU A 33 -5.91 -0.15 -1.33
C LEU A 33 -7.21 -0.60 -0.65
N LEU A 34 -7.42 -1.91 -0.50
CA LEU A 34 -8.59 -2.47 0.18
C LEU A 34 -8.64 -2.04 1.65
N LEU A 35 -7.51 -2.11 2.35
CA LEU A 35 -7.37 -1.64 3.73
C LEU A 35 -7.62 -0.13 3.83
N PHE A 36 -7.01 0.65 2.93
CA PHE A 36 -7.18 2.10 2.91
C PHE A 36 -8.65 2.50 2.66
N SER A 37 -9.32 1.82 1.72
CA SER A 37 -10.74 2.03 1.44
C SER A 37 -11.63 1.69 2.64
N SER A 38 -11.37 0.55 3.30
CA SER A 38 -12.10 0.11 4.49
C SER A 38 -11.96 1.11 5.64
N ILE A 39 -10.75 1.62 5.88
CA ILE A 39 -10.51 2.67 6.88
C ILE A 39 -11.27 3.95 6.51
N ARG A 40 -11.24 4.35 5.24
CA ARG A 40 -11.93 5.55 4.76
C ARG A 40 -13.45 5.46 4.97
N GLU A 41 -14.05 4.32 4.64
CA GLU A 41 -15.48 4.07 4.85
C GLU A 41 -15.86 4.17 6.34
N LYS A 42 -15.04 3.60 7.22
CA LYS A 42 -15.27 3.70 8.68
C LYS A 42 -15.14 5.12 9.23
N LEU A 43 -14.25 5.93 8.65
CA LEU A 43 -14.07 7.32 9.05
C LEU A 43 -15.23 8.21 8.62
N GLU A 44 -15.85 7.92 7.48
CA GLU A 44 -17.03 8.64 6.99
C GLU A 44 -18.25 8.43 7.91
N LEU A 45 -18.33 7.25 8.54
CA LEU A 45 -19.36 6.94 9.54
C LEU A 45 -19.00 7.44 10.95
N ALA A 46 -17.76 7.84 11.19
CA ALA A 46 -17.29 8.33 12.48
C ALA A 46 -17.49 9.84 12.63
N LYS A 47 -17.63 10.31 13.88
CA LYS A 47 -17.65 11.75 14.17
C LYS A 47 -16.24 12.33 14.11
N VAL A 48 -15.81 12.73 12.92
CA VAL A 48 -14.56 13.45 12.69
C VAL A 48 -14.80 14.95 12.90
N PRO A 49 -13.91 15.69 13.60
CA PRO A 49 -14.06 17.15 13.71
C PRO A 49 -13.94 17.80 12.33
N GLN A 50 -14.78 18.81 12.07
CA GLN A 50 -14.94 19.45 10.76
C GLN A 50 -13.62 19.97 10.14
N CYS A 51 -12.64 20.35 10.96
CA CYS A 51 -11.32 20.81 10.51
C CYS A 51 -10.42 19.70 9.94
N LEU A 52 -10.71 18.42 10.22
CA LEU A 52 -9.92 17.27 9.80
C LEU A 52 -10.63 16.39 8.76
N GLU A 53 -11.85 16.76 8.37
CA GLU A 53 -12.69 15.99 7.47
C GLU A 53 -12.10 15.96 6.04
N GLY A 54 -12.21 14.81 5.38
CA GLY A 54 -11.70 14.61 4.03
C GLY A 54 -10.18 14.37 3.96
N THR A 55 -9.44 15.30 3.36
CA THR A 55 -8.01 15.12 3.01
C THR A 55 -7.06 14.98 4.21
N PRO A 56 -7.19 15.77 5.31
CA PRO A 56 -6.26 15.70 6.44
C PRO A 56 -6.25 14.33 7.12
N ILE A 57 -7.44 13.77 7.40
CA ILE A 57 -7.55 12.46 8.04
C ILE A 57 -7.13 11.32 7.10
N ALA A 58 -7.32 11.48 5.79
CA ALA A 58 -6.82 10.53 4.80
C ALA A 58 -5.28 10.46 4.80
N LEU A 59 -4.58 11.59 4.97
CA LEU A 59 -3.11 11.60 5.07
C LEU A 59 -2.62 10.96 6.37
N ILE A 60 -3.28 11.23 7.50
CA ILE A 60 -2.95 10.62 8.80
C ILE A 60 -3.13 9.09 8.73
N THR A 61 -4.24 8.64 8.15
CA THR A 61 -4.53 7.21 8.02
C THR A 61 -3.63 6.51 7.02
N ALA A 62 -3.24 7.18 5.93
CA ALA A 62 -2.20 6.68 5.03
C ALA A 62 -0.85 6.52 5.76
N GLY A 63 -0.48 7.47 6.61
CA GLY A 63 0.72 7.38 7.45
C GLY A 63 0.66 6.22 8.46
N LEU A 64 -0.48 6.03 9.13
CA LEU A 64 -0.71 4.90 10.04
C LEU A 64 -0.66 3.56 9.30
N LEU A 65 -1.26 3.47 8.12
CA LEU A 65 -1.23 2.29 7.27
C LEU A 65 0.20 1.97 6.80
N ALA A 66 0.98 3.00 6.44
CA ALA A 66 2.40 2.84 6.09
C ALA A 66 3.20 2.29 7.29
N MET A 67 2.97 2.76 8.51
CA MET A 67 3.59 2.22 9.72
C MET A 67 3.19 0.76 9.99
N ALA A 68 1.93 0.40 9.73
CA ALA A 68 1.51 -0.99 9.82
C ALA A 68 2.25 -1.88 8.81
N PHE A 69 2.46 -1.41 7.58
CA PHE A 69 3.23 -2.14 6.57
C PHE A 69 4.73 -2.20 6.86
N LEU A 70 5.31 -1.18 7.50
CA LEU A 70 6.70 -1.21 7.98
C LEU A 70 6.94 -2.33 9.00
N GLY A 71 5.91 -2.81 9.71
CA GLY A 71 6.00 -4.00 10.55
C GLY A 71 6.42 -5.28 9.80
N PHE A 72 6.20 -5.33 8.47
CA PHE A 72 6.66 -6.42 7.63
C PHE A 72 8.08 -6.22 7.07
N ALA A 73 8.71 -5.06 7.29
CA ALA A 73 10.00 -4.68 6.69
C ALA A 73 11.24 -5.44 7.20
N GLY A 74 11.05 -6.55 7.91
CA GLY A 74 12.13 -7.45 8.37
C GLY A 74 11.80 -8.94 8.22
N LEU A 75 10.70 -9.27 7.52
CA LEU A 75 10.23 -10.66 7.40
C LEU A 75 11.07 -11.51 6.42
N GLY A 76 12.05 -10.90 5.75
CA GLY A 76 12.95 -11.54 4.78
C GLY A 76 14.43 -11.61 5.19
N GLY A 77 14.81 -11.08 6.36
CA GLY A 77 16.21 -10.93 6.80
C GLY A 77 16.79 -9.57 6.51
#